data_AF-V4AVF5-F1
#
_entry.id   AF-V4AVF5-F1
#
_cell.length_a   1.000
_cell.length_b   1.000
_cell.length_c   1.000
_cell.angle_alpha   90.00
_cell.angle_beta   90.00
_cell.angle_gamma   90.00
#
_symmetry.space_group_name_H-M   'P 1'
#
loop_
_entity.id
_entity.type
_entity.pdbx_description
1 polymer ?
#
loop_
_entity_poly.entity_id
_entity_poly.type
_entity_poly.pdbx_seq_one_letter_code
_entity_poly.pdbx_strand_id
1 'polypeptide(L)'
;MIGYCRLKMDRYSIIYTLTILCLALNHAAGYKHVIFMHGIFSGPSEIIAIQEWLKTDHPGTNITAINLYDDLKSLVTPMWKQVDKISLKVQQIMKENHDGVHLLCYSQGIIAFFFF
;
A
#
# COMPACT_ATOMS: atom_id res chain seq x y z
N MET A 1 -10.22 26.03 48.43
CA MET A 1 -10.48 24.67 47.88
C MET A 1 -11.24 24.67 46.54
N ILE A 2 -12.18 25.57 46.28
CA ILE A 2 -13.02 25.57 45.06
C ILE A 2 -12.20 25.80 43.77
N GLY A 3 -11.23 26.72 43.76
CA GLY A 3 -10.38 26.99 42.58
C GLY A 3 -9.44 25.84 42.19
N TYR A 4 -8.94 25.09 43.17
CA TYR A 4 -8.09 23.91 42.92
C TYR A 4 -8.89 22.76 42.30
N CYS A 5 -10.17 22.62 42.68
CA CYS A 5 -11.08 21.63 42.11
C CYS A 5 -11.42 21.95 40.64
N ARG A 6 -11.66 23.24 40.32
CA ARG A 6 -11.94 23.71 38.95
C ARG A 6 -10.76 23.46 38.00
N LEU A 7 -9.55 23.86 38.41
CA LEU A 7 -8.31 23.59 37.67
C LEU A 7 -8.00 22.09 37.49
N LYS A 8 -8.47 21.23 38.39
CA LYS A 8 -8.31 19.78 38.28
C LYS A 8 -9.32 19.19 37.29
N MET A 9 -10.55 19.69 37.27
CA MET A 9 -11.61 19.32 36.34
C MET A 9 -11.27 19.74 34.90
N ASP A 10 -10.71 20.94 34.71
CA ASP A 10 -10.25 21.44 33.41
C ASP A 10 -9.07 20.62 32.88
N ARG A 11 -8.14 20.20 33.75
CA ARG A 11 -7.02 19.32 33.38
C ARG A 11 -7.48 17.94 32.90
N TYR A 12 -8.45 17.32 33.58
CA TYR A 12 -9.02 16.04 33.12
C TYR A 12 -9.78 16.20 31.80
N SER A 13 -10.49 17.31 31.62
CA SER A 13 -11.20 17.61 30.36
C SER A 13 -10.24 17.76 29.17
N ILE A 14 -9.12 18.46 29.36
CA ILE A 14 -8.06 18.61 28.35
C ILE A 14 -7.42 17.25 28.02
N ILE A 15 -7.11 16.43 29.03
CA ILE A 15 -6.55 15.09 28.81
C ILE A 15 -7.53 14.23 28.01
N TYR A 16 -8.82 14.28 28.32
CA TYR A 16 -9.85 13.52 27.62
C TYR A 16 -10.01 13.95 26.16
N THR A 17 -10.02 15.26 25.90
CA THR A 17 -10.09 15.80 24.53
C THR A 17 -8.85 15.46 23.71
N LEU A 18 -7.65 15.57 24.29
CA LEU A 18 -6.40 15.16 23.63
C LEU A 18 -6.39 13.65 23.34
N THR A 19 -6.90 12.83 24.26
CA THR A 19 -6.96 11.37 24.07
C THR A 19 -7.89 11.00 22.91
N ILE A 20 -9.08 11.61 22.84
CA ILE A 20 -10.03 11.41 21.73
C ILE A 20 -9.41 11.86 20.39
N LEU A 21 -8.68 12.99 20.38
CA LEU A 21 -8.01 13.47 19.18
C LEU A 21 -6.90 12.52 18.71
N CYS A 22 -6.07 12.00 19.61
CA CYS A 22 -5.05 11.00 19.28
C CYS A 22 -5.65 9.69 18.75
N LEU A 23 -6.78 9.24 19.30
CA LEU A 23 -7.50 8.06 18.82
C LEU A 23 -8.07 8.29 17.41
N ALA A 24 -8.61 9.48 17.13
CA ALA A 24 -9.10 9.85 15.80
C ALA A 24 -7.97 9.92 14.76
N LEU A 25 -6.78 10.39 15.14
CA LEU A 25 -5.60 10.42 14.27
C LEU A 25 -5.04 9.03 13.95
N ASN A 26 -5.07 8.09 14.90
CA ASN A 26 -4.69 6.69 14.64
C ASN A 26 -5.65 6.00 13.64
N HIS A 27 -6.91 6.43 13.61
CA HIS A 27 -7.89 5.94 12.63
C HIS A 27 -7.67 6.55 11.22
N ALA A 28 -6.84 7.58 11.11
CA ALA A 28 -6.37 8.17 9.86
C ALA A 28 -5.03 7.57 9.38
N ALA A 29 -4.68 6.35 9.83
CA ALA A 29 -3.59 5.59 9.23
C ALA A 29 -3.90 5.40 7.73
N GLY A 30 -3.07 5.99 6.87
CA GLY A 30 -3.27 5.97 5.42
C GLY A 30 -3.26 4.55 4.85
N TYR A 31 -3.85 4.38 3.67
CA TYR A 31 -3.83 3.10 2.96
C TYR A 31 -2.40 2.68 2.61
N LYS A 32 -2.11 1.38 2.76
CA LYS A 32 -0.80 0.83 2.37
C LYS A 32 -0.60 0.92 0.87
N HIS A 33 0.65 1.05 0.46
CA HIS A 33 1.04 1.09 -0.95
C HIS A 33 0.66 -0.22 -1.66
N VAL A 34 0.09 -0.11 -2.85
CA VAL A 34 -0.30 -1.25 -3.69
C VAL A 34 0.75 -1.45 -4.78
N ILE A 35 1.28 -2.66 -4.90
CA ILE A 35 2.13 -3.07 -6.02
C ILE A 35 1.29 -3.94 -6.94
N PHE A 36 1.20 -3.55 -8.21
CA PHE A 36 0.48 -4.30 -9.23
C PHE A 36 1.45 -5.03 -10.17
N MET A 37 1.14 -6.30 -10.47
CA MET A 37 1.86 -7.10 -11.44
C MET A 37 0.90 -7.73 -12.44
N HIS A 38 1.12 -7.41 -13.71
CA HIS A 38 0.30 -7.91 -14.83
C HIS A 38 0.56 -9.40 -15.12
N GLY A 39 -0.33 -9.98 -15.92
CA GLY A 39 -0.21 -11.35 -16.40
C GLY A 39 0.55 -11.47 -17.72
N ILE A 40 0.54 -12.68 -18.27
CA ILE A 40 1.08 -13.00 -19.59
C ILE A 40 0.44 -12.14 -20.69
N PHE A 41 1.22 -11.73 -21.70
CA PHE A 41 0.77 -10.91 -22.84
C PHE A 41 0.11 -9.58 -22.47
N SER A 42 0.47 -9.05 -21.31
CA SER A 42 -0.13 -7.83 -20.82
C SER A 42 0.94 -6.83 -20.39
N GLY A 43 0.50 -5.72 -19.79
CA GLY A 43 1.35 -4.63 -19.35
C GLY A 43 0.65 -3.77 -18.31
N PRO A 44 1.26 -2.63 -17.94
CA PRO A 44 0.77 -1.77 -16.86
C PRO A 44 -0.57 -1.09 -17.18
N SER A 45 -1.02 -1.06 -18.43
CA SER A 45 -2.30 -0.44 -18.82
C SER A 45 -3.53 -1.10 -18.19
N GLU A 46 -3.44 -2.38 -17.79
CA GLU A 46 -4.51 -3.07 -17.06
C GLU A 46 -4.84 -2.43 -15.70
N ILE A 47 -3.92 -1.62 -15.17
CA ILE A 47 -4.10 -1.00 -13.86
C ILE A 47 -5.09 0.16 -13.88
N ILE A 48 -5.45 0.72 -15.05
CA ILE A 48 -6.21 1.98 -15.14
C ILE A 48 -7.55 1.87 -14.40
N ALA A 49 -8.32 0.82 -14.66
CA ALA A 49 -9.61 0.60 -13.98
C ALA A 49 -9.44 0.46 -12.45
N ILE A 50 -8.35 -0.21 -12.03
CA ILE A 50 -8.04 -0.42 -10.61
C ILE A 50 -7.65 0.92 -9.95
N GLN A 51 -6.91 1.77 -10.64
CA GLN A 51 -6.57 3.11 -10.17
C GLN A 51 -7.80 3.98 -9.97
N GLU A 52 -8.78 3.89 -10.87
CA GLU A 52 -10.06 4.61 -10.75
C GLU A 52 -10.86 4.15 -9.54
N TRP A 53 -10.93 2.84 -9.29
CA TRP A 53 -11.58 2.29 -8.08
C TRP A 53 -10.85 2.70 -6.81
N LEU A 54 -9.51 2.61 -6.76
CA LEU A 54 -8.74 3.03 -5.60
C LEU A 54 -8.90 4.53 -5.33
N LYS A 55 -8.95 5.37 -6.36
CA LYS A 55 -9.17 6.80 -6.18
C LYS A 55 -10.55 7.11 -5.58
N THR A 56 -11.55 6.30 -5.92
CA THR A 56 -12.93 6.48 -5.48
C THR A 56 -13.13 5.96 -4.06
N ASP A 57 -12.71 4.73 -3.80
CA ASP A 57 -13.03 4.02 -2.56
C ASP A 57 -11.92 4.13 -1.50
N HIS A 58 -10.67 4.34 -1.93
CA HIS A 58 -9.48 4.37 -1.07
C HIS A 58 -8.59 5.60 -1.37
N PRO A 59 -9.12 6.83 -1.20
CA PRO A 59 -8.41 8.05 -1.59
C PRO A 59 -7.08 8.19 -0.87
N GLY A 60 -6.01 8.50 -1.62
CA GLY A 60 -4.65 8.61 -1.10
C GLY A 60 -3.84 7.31 -1.10
N THR A 61 -4.40 6.20 -1.58
CA THR A 61 -3.62 4.97 -1.80
C THR A 61 -2.59 5.18 -2.91
N ASN A 62 -1.32 5.01 -2.57
CA ASN A 62 -0.25 4.96 -3.58
C ASN A 62 -0.27 3.60 -4.28
N ILE A 63 -0.15 3.60 -5.60
CA ILE A 63 -0.09 2.37 -6.39
C ILE A 63 1.03 2.45 -7.43
N THR A 64 1.74 1.33 -7.62
CA THR A 64 2.79 1.21 -8.62
C THR A 64 2.60 -0.06 -9.43
N ALA A 65 2.48 0.09 -10.74
CA ALA A 65 2.57 -1.01 -11.69
C ALA A 65 4.03 -1.39 -11.91
N ILE A 66 4.38 -2.66 -11.76
CA ILE A 66 5.67 -3.16 -12.21
C ILE A 66 5.61 -3.29 -13.74
N ASN A 67 6.38 -2.43 -14.42
CA ASN A 67 6.51 -2.43 -15.87
C ASN A 67 7.72 -3.27 -16.30
N LEU A 68 7.63 -4.59 -16.14
CA LEU A 68 8.66 -5.53 -16.50
C LEU A 68 8.04 -6.74 -17.19
N TYR A 69 8.65 -7.15 -18.31
CA TYR A 69 8.26 -8.33 -19.08
C TYR A 69 6.90 -8.19 -19.79
N ASP A 70 6.61 -7.00 -20.29
CA ASP A 70 5.38 -6.72 -21.05
C ASP A 70 5.27 -7.54 -22.34
N ASP A 71 4.01 -7.77 -22.76
CA ASP A 71 3.66 -8.45 -24.01
C ASP A 71 4.37 -9.80 -24.15
N LEU A 72 5.04 -10.04 -25.29
CA LEU A 72 5.77 -11.27 -25.58
C LEU A 72 6.89 -11.57 -24.56
N LYS A 73 7.44 -10.56 -23.87
CA LYS A 73 8.55 -10.75 -22.93
C LYS A 73 8.15 -11.57 -21.71
N SER A 74 6.86 -11.58 -21.36
CA SER A 74 6.26 -12.40 -20.30
C SER A 74 6.38 -13.90 -20.57
N LEU A 75 6.49 -14.29 -21.85
CA LEU A 75 6.68 -15.68 -22.27
C LEU A 75 8.12 -16.03 -22.53
N VAL A 76 8.82 -15.21 -23.32
CA VAL A 76 10.17 -15.58 -23.79
C VAL A 76 11.20 -15.53 -22.67
N THR A 77 10.93 -14.79 -21.60
CA THR A 77 11.80 -14.74 -20.43
C THR A 77 11.45 -15.90 -19.49
N PRO A 78 12.41 -16.76 -19.13
CA PRO A 78 12.15 -17.82 -18.17
C PRO A 78 11.76 -17.26 -16.79
N MET A 79 10.82 -17.93 -16.12
CA MET A 79 10.18 -17.45 -14.90
C MET A 79 11.19 -17.09 -13.79
N TRP A 80 12.25 -17.88 -13.59
CA TRP A 80 13.25 -17.59 -12.56
C TRP A 80 13.97 -16.24 -12.78
N LYS A 81 14.26 -15.89 -14.05
CA LYS A 81 14.83 -14.57 -14.38
C LYS A 81 13.81 -13.45 -14.17
N GLN A 82 12.52 -13.75 -14.36
CA GLN A 82 11.47 -12.79 -14.05
C GLN A 82 11.43 -12.50 -12.55
N VAL A 83 11.40 -13.55 -11.72
CA VAL A 83 11.45 -13.48 -10.25
C VAL A 83 12.64 -12.66 -9.76
N ASP A 84 13.84 -12.88 -10.32
CA ASP A 84 15.05 -12.13 -9.91
C ASP A 84 14.89 -10.61 -10.05
N LYS A 85 14.32 -10.12 -11.17
CA LYS A 85 14.17 -8.67 -11.39
C LYS A 85 12.95 -8.08 -10.70
N ILE A 86 11.85 -8.82 -10.70
CA ILE A 86 10.62 -8.42 -10.00
C ILE A 86 10.92 -8.29 -8.51
N SER A 87 11.71 -9.21 -7.95
CA SER A 87 12.08 -9.17 -6.53
C SER A 87 12.91 -7.97 -6.13
N LEU A 88 13.91 -7.61 -6.93
CA LEU A 88 14.66 -6.38 -6.71
C LEU A 88 13.76 -5.15 -6.72
N LYS A 89 12.79 -5.08 -7.64
CA LYS A 89 11.89 -3.92 -7.74
C LYS A 89 10.92 -3.84 -6.57
N VAL A 90 10.35 -4.96 -6.16
CA VAL A 90 9.45 -5.06 -5.01
C VAL A 90 10.18 -4.73 -3.72
N GLN A 91 11.38 -5.27 -3.50
CA GLN A 91 12.20 -4.96 -2.33
C GLN A 91 12.53 -3.47 -2.26
N GLN A 92 12.77 -2.80 -3.39
CA GLN A 92 12.95 -1.35 -3.41
C GLN A 92 11.70 -0.62 -2.90
N ILE A 93 10.52 -0.97 -3.41
CA ILE A 93 9.26 -0.35 -3.00
C ILE A 93 8.98 -0.63 -1.51
N MET A 94 9.21 -1.87 -1.04
CA MET A 94 9.00 -2.23 0.36
C MET A 94 9.94 -1.47 1.31
N LYS A 95 11.17 -1.16 0.90
CA LYS A 95 12.09 -0.33 1.70
C LYS A 95 11.58 1.09 1.91
N GLU A 96 10.85 1.63 0.93
CA GLU A 96 10.23 2.96 0.99
C GLU A 96 8.88 2.95 1.75
N ASN A 97 8.33 1.77 2.04
CA ASN A 97 7.01 1.58 2.66
C ASN A 97 7.10 0.72 3.93
N HIS A 98 7.55 1.34 5.03
CA HIS A 98 7.85 0.65 6.29
C HIS A 98 6.64 -0.06 6.94
N ASP A 99 5.42 0.42 6.70
CA ASP A 99 4.18 -0.19 7.22
C ASP A 99 3.71 -1.40 6.38
N GLY A 100 4.48 -1.76 5.37
CA GLY A 100 4.21 -2.85 4.43
C GLY A 100 3.44 -2.41 3.19
N VAL A 101 3.14 -3.38 2.33
CA VAL A 101 2.51 -3.18 1.03
C VAL A 101 1.42 -4.23 0.78
N HIS A 102 0.51 -3.92 -0.14
CA HIS A 102 -0.41 -4.91 -0.72
C HIS A 102 0.08 -5.32 -2.10
N LEU A 103 0.02 -6.61 -2.40
CA LEU A 103 0.36 -7.16 -3.71
C LEU A 103 -0.93 -7.50 -4.46
N LEU A 104 -1.08 -6.92 -5.65
CA LEU A 104 -2.17 -7.21 -6.56
C LEU A 104 -1.60 -7.86 -7.82
N CYS A 105 -1.78 -9.16 -7.93
CA CYS A 105 -1.18 -9.95 -9.00
C CYS A 105 -2.27 -10.55 -9.88
N TYR A 106 -2.14 -10.41 -11.20
CA TYR A 106 -3.06 -11.00 -12.15
C TYR A 106 -2.45 -12.21 -12.87
N SER A 107 -3.16 -13.34 -12.88
CA SER A 107 -2.79 -14.54 -13.63
C SER A 107 -1.33 -14.97 -13.36
N GLN A 108 -0.46 -15.03 -14.39
CA GLN A 108 0.96 -15.39 -14.26
C GLN A 108 1.73 -14.51 -13.26
N GLY A 109 1.29 -13.26 -13.08
CA GLY A 109 1.88 -12.34 -12.10
C GLY A 109 1.94 -12.94 -10.69
N ILE A 110 1.00 -13.82 -10.31
CA ILE A 110 1.01 -14.44 -8.97
C ILE A 110 2.19 -15.40 -8.80
N ILE A 111 2.60 -16.09 -9.87
CA ILE A 111 3.70 -17.07 -9.83
C ILE A 111 5.01 -16.35 -9.57
N ALA A 112 5.19 -15.16 -10.16
CA ALA A 112 6.39 -14.36 -9.92
C ALA A 112 6.53 -13.93 -8.44
N PHE A 113 5.42 -13.79 -7.72
CA PHE A 113 5.40 -13.40 -6.31
C PHE A 113 5.34 -14.56 -5.33
N PHE A 114 4.96 -15.76 -5.76
CA PHE A 114 4.95 -16.94 -4.89
C PHE A 114 6.35 -17.36 -4.44
N PHE A 115 7.40 -16.99 -5.18
CA PHE A 115 8.79 -17.33 -4.88
C PHE A 115 9.52 -16.27 -4.03
N PHE A 116 8.75 -15.40 -3.37
CA PHE A 116 9.23 -14.33 -2.51
C PHE A 116 9.19 -14.69 -1.03
#